data_AF-A0A4Q0LNP5-F1
#
_entry.id   AF-A0A4Q0LNP5-F1
#
_cell.length_a   1.000
_cell.length_b   1.000
_cell.length_c   1.000
_cell.angle_alpha   90.00
_cell.angle_beta   90.00
_cell.angle_gamma   90.00
#
_symmetry.space_group_name_H-M   'P 1'
#
loop_
_entity.id
_entity.type
_entity.pdbx_description
1 polymer ?
#
loop_
_entity_poly.entity_id
_entity_poly.type
_entity_poly.pdbx_seq_one_letter_code
_entity_poly.pdbx_strand_id
1 'polypeptide(L)'
;FIDKRRRLAFIVDDTLMARSFSKKTELLAKVYDHDKHEYLNGYRGLTLGWSDGNTFLPVNFALMSTKTKKNMIGAAPITADERSISGKRRNQAQRKMNDVTVELIRQALRLGVKAKYVLFDSWFSSPRMFWILKKIGLDGLGMIKKSSKIYYIYRHCRYSVKDLYDRLAASNIRKKKHYLYSSIVEAQYHGHSFLLKLVFVSNRGNKNKYLVLATTQTKLSPEEIIQLYGRRWQIETYFKTSKQYLALDKSQVQSYDGQCGYIAVTAITYDLLTWQERQNTDDKTIGDLFYLMNESLPDIRFVDALVYLISELKELKQNSFEKIDEVINDFINQLPRFIQIALKQII
;
A
#
# COMPACT_ATOMS: atom_id res chain seq x y z
N PHE A 1 -14.38 -7.73 11.01
CA PHE A 1 -15.03 -6.50 11.51
C PHE A 1 -14.11 -5.29 11.35
N ILE A 2 -14.63 -4.16 10.84
CA ILE A 2 -13.90 -2.88 10.71
C ILE A 2 -14.42 -1.95 11.82
N ASP A 3 -13.53 -1.48 12.71
CA ASP A 3 -13.91 -0.49 13.73
C ASP A 3 -14.26 0.85 13.04
N LYS A 4 -15.50 1.32 13.23
CA LYS A 4 -16.03 2.55 12.61
C LYS A 4 -15.29 3.82 13.04
N ARG A 5 -14.50 3.77 14.13
CA ARG A 5 -13.67 4.88 14.61
C ARG A 5 -12.34 4.99 13.83
N ARG A 6 -11.95 3.96 13.07
CA ARG A 6 -10.69 3.96 12.33
C ARG A 6 -10.77 4.88 11.11
N ARG A 7 -9.73 5.70 10.93
CA ARG A 7 -9.55 6.55 9.75
C ARG A 7 -9.15 5.68 8.56
N LEU A 8 -10.12 5.26 7.77
CA LEU A 8 -9.89 4.48 6.56
C LEU A 8 -9.16 5.32 5.51
N ALA A 9 -8.13 4.76 4.91
CA ALA A 9 -7.29 5.46 3.95
C ALA A 9 -7.00 4.58 2.72
N PHE A 10 -7.03 5.20 1.55
CA PHE A 10 -6.30 4.68 0.41
C PHE A 10 -4.82 5.06 0.54
N ILE A 11 -3.94 4.18 0.08
CA ILE A 11 -2.50 4.42 0.01
C ILE A 11 -2.06 4.15 -1.42
N VAL A 12 -1.37 5.10 -2.03
CA VAL A 12 -0.89 5.00 -3.41
C VAL A 12 0.62 5.06 -3.40
N ASP A 13 1.22 4.08 -4.06
CA ASP A 13 2.63 4.06 -4.36
C ASP A 13 2.88 3.17 -5.58
N ASP A 14 4.10 3.22 -6.12
CA ASP A 14 4.50 2.37 -7.22
C ASP A 14 5.79 1.62 -6.94
N THR A 15 5.95 0.46 -7.60
CA THR A 15 7.16 -0.35 -7.47
C THR A 15 7.74 -0.70 -8.82
N LEU A 16 9.07 -0.76 -8.92
CA LEU A 16 9.73 -1.23 -10.12
C LEU A 16 9.50 -2.74 -10.27
N MET A 17 9.00 -3.16 -11.43
CA MET A 17 8.89 -4.55 -11.84
C MET A 17 9.94 -4.81 -12.93
N ALA A 18 11.15 -5.14 -12.50
CA ALA A 18 12.31 -5.27 -13.38
C ALA A 18 12.25 -6.57 -14.20
N ARG A 19 12.62 -6.45 -15.47
CA ARG A 19 12.74 -7.54 -16.44
C ARG A 19 14.00 -7.35 -17.27
N SER A 20 15.13 -7.26 -16.58
CA SER A 20 16.42 -6.85 -17.15
C SER A 20 16.86 -7.64 -18.38
N PHE A 21 16.47 -8.91 -18.49
CA PHE A 21 16.82 -9.79 -19.61
C PHE A 21 15.74 -9.91 -20.69
N SER A 22 14.54 -9.39 -20.45
CA SER A 22 13.46 -9.44 -21.42
C SER A 22 13.66 -8.38 -22.51
N LYS A 23 13.34 -8.75 -23.74
CA LYS A 23 13.38 -7.84 -24.91
C LYS A 23 12.10 -7.83 -25.75
N LYS A 24 11.30 -8.89 -25.67
CA LYS A 24 10.12 -9.10 -26.54
C LYS A 24 8.77 -8.94 -25.84
N THR A 25 8.75 -8.92 -24.50
CA THR A 25 7.53 -8.80 -23.70
C THR A 25 6.70 -7.59 -24.14
N GLU A 26 5.38 -7.75 -24.25
CA GLU A 26 4.47 -6.70 -24.71
C GLU A 26 4.50 -5.48 -23.78
N LEU A 27 4.57 -4.27 -24.36
CA LEU A 27 4.67 -2.99 -23.64
C LEU A 27 5.88 -2.88 -22.70
N LEU A 28 6.94 -3.67 -22.89
CA LEU A 28 8.15 -3.52 -22.07
C LEU A 28 8.80 -2.15 -22.30
N ALA A 29 9.10 -1.44 -21.21
CA ALA A 29 9.65 -0.09 -21.25
C ALA A 29 11.05 -0.01 -20.63
N LYS A 30 11.80 1.02 -21.03
CA LYS A 30 12.99 1.49 -20.31
C LYS A 30 12.54 2.33 -19.12
N VAL A 31 12.81 1.86 -17.92
CA VAL A 31 12.37 2.46 -16.65
C VAL A 31 13.60 2.84 -15.83
N TYR A 32 13.59 4.02 -15.22
CA TYR A 32 14.68 4.46 -14.36
C TYR A 32 14.49 3.89 -12.95
N ASP A 33 15.54 3.26 -12.43
CA ASP A 33 15.66 2.85 -11.04
C ASP A 33 16.31 3.99 -10.25
N HIS A 34 15.54 4.62 -9.37
CA HIS A 34 16.03 5.72 -8.54
C HIS A 34 16.95 5.27 -7.41
N ASP A 35 16.88 4.00 -7.02
CA ASP A 35 17.69 3.45 -5.93
C ASP A 35 19.08 3.05 -6.44
N LYS A 36 19.14 2.46 -7.64
CA LYS A 36 20.39 2.05 -8.30
C LYS A 36 20.96 3.07 -9.27
N HIS A 37 20.22 4.15 -9.54
CA HIS A 37 20.58 5.18 -10.51
C HIS A 37 20.83 4.69 -11.95
N GLU A 38 20.21 3.58 -12.34
CA GLU A 38 20.37 2.95 -13.65
C GLU A 38 19.04 2.83 -14.41
N TYR A 39 19.12 2.55 -15.71
CA TYR A 39 17.93 2.23 -16.49
C TYR A 39 17.79 0.71 -16.64
N LEU A 40 16.64 0.19 -16.26
CA LEU A 40 16.29 -1.21 -16.40
C LEU A 40 15.13 -1.38 -17.37
N ASN A 41 15.07 -2.53 -18.03
CA ASN A 41 13.89 -2.94 -18.77
C ASN A 41 12.84 -3.39 -17.76
N GLY A 42 11.59 -2.96 -17.90
CA GLY A 42 10.53 -3.34 -16.98
C GLY A 42 9.29 -2.47 -17.07
N TYR A 43 8.58 -2.42 -15.94
CA TYR A 43 7.35 -1.65 -15.74
C TYR A 43 7.38 -0.93 -14.39
N ARG A 44 6.46 0.02 -14.20
CA ARG A 44 6.12 0.52 -12.85
C ARG A 44 4.77 -0.08 -12.45
N GLY A 45 4.76 -0.93 -11.44
CA GLY A 45 3.53 -1.47 -10.85
C GLY A 45 2.91 -0.43 -9.92
N LEU A 46 1.97 0.36 -10.43
CA LEU A 46 1.20 1.32 -9.64
C LEU A 46 0.15 0.56 -8.83
N THR A 47 0.16 0.71 -7.51
CA THR A 47 -0.76 0.00 -6.61
C THR A 47 -1.59 0.98 -5.80
N LEU A 48 -2.89 0.70 -5.71
CA LEU A 48 -3.82 1.32 -4.78
C LEU A 48 -4.10 0.32 -3.66
N GLY A 49 -3.60 0.61 -2.48
CA GLY A 49 -3.93 -0.13 -1.26
C GLY A 49 -5.04 0.54 -0.45
N TRP A 50 -5.75 -0.26 0.32
CA TRP A 50 -6.67 0.19 1.37
C TRP A 50 -6.10 -0.17 2.73
N SER A 51 -6.24 0.73 3.70
CA SER A 51 -5.79 0.52 5.07
C SER A 51 -6.80 1.04 6.10
N ASP A 52 -7.04 0.23 7.13
CA ASP A 52 -7.75 0.66 8.34
C ASP A 52 -6.80 1.14 9.45
N GLY A 53 -5.49 1.16 9.18
CA GLY A 53 -4.42 1.50 10.13
C GLY A 53 -3.79 0.32 10.84
N ASN A 54 -4.39 -0.86 10.75
CA ASN A 54 -3.79 -2.12 11.20
C ASN A 54 -3.41 -2.97 10.00
N THR A 55 -4.39 -3.19 9.13
CA THR A 55 -4.30 -4.07 7.97
C THR A 55 -4.12 -3.24 6.71
N PHE A 56 -3.34 -3.76 5.76
CA PHE A 56 -3.19 -3.22 4.41
C PHE A 56 -3.64 -4.26 3.40
N LEU A 57 -4.44 -3.85 2.40
CA LEU A 57 -4.92 -4.72 1.33
C LEU A 57 -4.73 -4.03 -0.03
N PRO A 58 -3.96 -4.59 -0.98
CA PRO A 58 -3.96 -4.11 -2.37
C PRO A 58 -5.35 -4.28 -3.03
N VAL A 59 -6.06 -3.18 -3.29
CA VAL A 59 -7.43 -3.23 -3.84
C VAL A 59 -7.51 -2.98 -5.34
N ASN A 60 -6.50 -2.34 -5.94
CA ASN A 60 -6.44 -2.10 -7.38
C ASN A 60 -5.00 -1.84 -7.83
N PHE A 61 -4.73 -1.98 -9.13
CA PHE A 61 -3.40 -1.74 -9.68
C PHE A 61 -3.43 -1.37 -11.17
N ALA A 62 -2.33 -0.80 -11.66
CA ALA A 62 -2.04 -0.65 -13.07
C ALA A 62 -0.57 -0.96 -13.36
N LEU A 63 -0.31 -1.74 -14.42
CA LEU A 63 1.05 -2.05 -14.85
C LEU A 63 1.53 -0.99 -15.85
N MET A 64 2.12 0.08 -15.32
CA MET A 64 2.48 1.25 -16.11
C MET A 64 3.65 0.98 -17.06
N SER A 65 3.48 1.43 -18.29
CA SER A 65 4.45 1.41 -19.38
C SER A 65 4.62 2.82 -19.95
N THR A 66 5.19 2.95 -21.15
CA THR A 66 5.47 4.21 -21.82
C THR A 66 4.74 4.30 -23.15
N LYS A 67 4.20 5.48 -23.45
CA LYS A 67 3.72 5.84 -24.79
C LYS A 67 4.87 6.23 -25.73
N THR A 68 6.03 6.56 -25.18
CA THR A 68 7.16 7.11 -25.94
C THR A 68 7.88 5.99 -26.67
N LYS A 69 7.81 5.97 -28.02
CA LYS A 69 8.42 4.94 -28.86
C LYS A 69 9.90 4.68 -28.53
N LYS A 70 10.70 5.72 -28.27
CA LYS A 70 12.12 5.59 -27.89
C LYS A 70 12.35 4.76 -26.61
N ASN A 71 11.41 4.82 -25.69
CA ASN A 71 11.51 4.13 -24.40
C ASN A 71 10.77 2.78 -24.42
N MET A 72 10.00 2.47 -25.46
CA MET A 72 9.32 1.19 -25.61
C MET A 72 10.27 0.20 -26.29
N ILE A 73 10.68 -0.81 -25.54
CA ILE A 73 11.66 -1.82 -25.97
C ILE A 73 10.94 -3.07 -26.49
N GLY A 74 9.83 -3.42 -25.85
CA GLY A 74 9.06 -4.62 -26.11
C GLY A 74 8.16 -4.55 -27.33
N ALA A 75 7.38 -5.62 -27.53
CA ALA A 75 6.36 -5.65 -28.56
C ALA A 75 5.30 -4.55 -28.34
N ALA A 76 4.79 -4.00 -29.44
CA ALA A 76 3.66 -3.08 -29.43
C ALA A 76 2.41 -3.74 -28.82
N PRO A 77 1.46 -2.95 -28.30
CA PRO A 77 0.21 -3.49 -27.79
C PRO A 77 -0.53 -4.27 -28.87
N ILE A 78 -0.98 -5.49 -28.57
CA ILE A 78 -1.71 -6.36 -29.52
C ILE A 78 -3.08 -5.78 -29.89
N THR A 79 -3.65 -4.92 -29.05
CA THR A 79 -4.92 -4.23 -29.31
C THR A 79 -4.92 -2.85 -28.64
N ALA A 80 -5.61 -1.92 -29.28
CA ALA A 80 -5.92 -0.59 -28.75
C ALA A 80 -7.44 -0.36 -28.59
N ASP A 81 -8.27 -1.40 -28.78
CA ASP A 81 -9.73 -1.28 -28.71
C ASP A 81 -10.22 -1.15 -27.26
N GLU A 82 -10.48 0.10 -26.86
CA GLU A 82 -10.97 0.47 -25.53
C GLU A 82 -12.40 0.01 -25.22
N ARG A 83 -13.10 -0.67 -26.14
CA ARG A 83 -14.35 -1.38 -25.79
C ARG A 83 -14.06 -2.62 -24.95
N SER A 84 -12.91 -3.26 -25.17
CA SER A 84 -12.45 -4.45 -24.43
C SER A 84 -11.68 -4.09 -23.15
N ILE A 85 -11.67 -4.98 -22.15
CA ILE A 85 -10.86 -4.81 -20.94
C ILE A 85 -9.36 -4.79 -21.30
N SER A 86 -8.94 -5.66 -22.22
CA SER A 86 -7.56 -5.75 -22.73
C SER A 86 -7.08 -4.43 -23.34
N GLY A 87 -7.88 -3.78 -24.18
CA GLY A 87 -7.52 -2.49 -24.77
C GLY A 87 -7.52 -1.36 -23.74
N LYS A 88 -8.51 -1.33 -22.82
CA LYS A 88 -8.55 -0.35 -21.72
C LYS A 88 -7.28 -0.40 -20.86
N ARG A 89 -6.83 -1.60 -20.46
CA ARG A 89 -5.62 -1.75 -19.64
C ARG A 89 -4.35 -1.30 -20.38
N ARG A 90 -4.25 -1.51 -21.69
CA ARG A 90 -3.11 -1.07 -22.52
C ARG A 90 -3.09 0.45 -22.73
N ASN A 91 -4.26 1.06 -22.92
CA ASN A 91 -4.38 2.52 -22.95
C ASN A 91 -3.98 3.10 -21.58
N GLN A 92 -4.52 2.55 -20.50
CA GLN A 92 -4.22 2.95 -19.12
C GLN A 92 -2.71 2.89 -18.83
N ALA A 93 -2.04 1.80 -19.24
CA ALA A 93 -0.59 1.60 -19.05
C ALA A 93 0.26 2.75 -19.60
N GLN A 94 -0.18 3.41 -20.68
CA GLN A 94 0.59 4.41 -21.41
C GLN A 94 0.22 5.86 -21.03
N ARG A 95 -0.74 6.05 -20.11
CA ARG A 95 -1.16 7.37 -19.63
C ARG A 95 -0.28 7.86 -18.49
N LYS A 96 -0.42 9.14 -18.13
CA LYS A 96 0.30 9.71 -16.98
C LYS A 96 -0.13 9.00 -15.71
N MET A 97 0.83 8.55 -14.91
CA MET A 97 0.60 7.79 -13.68
C MET A 97 -0.39 8.49 -12.73
N ASN A 98 -0.25 9.81 -12.52
CA ASN A 98 -1.18 10.58 -11.68
C ASN A 98 -2.63 10.57 -12.18
N ASP A 99 -2.86 10.47 -13.49
CA ASP A 99 -4.22 10.36 -14.04
C ASP A 99 -4.80 8.96 -13.80
N VAL A 100 -3.95 7.94 -13.94
CA VAL A 100 -4.33 6.55 -13.64
C VAL A 100 -4.58 6.36 -12.15
N THR A 101 -3.79 6.95 -11.26
CA THR A 101 -4.04 6.95 -9.81
C THR A 101 -5.45 7.42 -9.48
N VAL A 102 -5.87 8.55 -10.04
CA VAL A 102 -7.23 9.08 -9.83
C VAL A 102 -8.30 8.12 -10.36
N GLU A 103 -8.03 7.49 -11.50
CA GLU A 103 -8.92 6.48 -12.09
C GLU A 103 -9.08 5.26 -11.17
N LEU A 104 -7.98 4.70 -10.65
CA LEU A 104 -8.01 3.57 -9.71
C LEU A 104 -8.80 3.91 -8.45
N ILE A 105 -8.61 5.11 -7.89
CA ILE A 105 -9.35 5.60 -6.71
C ILE A 105 -10.85 5.67 -7.01
N ARG A 106 -11.24 6.26 -8.15
CA ARG A 106 -12.65 6.34 -8.56
C ARG A 106 -13.28 4.98 -8.77
N GLN A 107 -12.54 4.03 -9.34
CA GLN A 107 -13.00 2.65 -9.50
C GLN A 107 -13.23 1.99 -8.15
N ALA A 108 -12.28 2.08 -7.21
CA ALA A 108 -12.41 1.51 -5.87
C ALA A 108 -13.62 2.09 -5.11
N LEU A 109 -13.81 3.41 -5.16
CA LEU A 109 -14.98 4.07 -4.56
C LEU A 109 -16.30 3.59 -5.18
N ARG A 110 -16.36 3.47 -6.51
CA ARG A 110 -17.55 2.99 -7.23
C ARG A 110 -17.92 1.55 -6.85
N LEU A 111 -16.91 0.71 -6.61
CA LEU A 111 -17.08 -0.66 -6.13
C LEU A 111 -17.37 -0.76 -4.63
N GLY A 112 -17.55 0.36 -3.93
CA GLY A 112 -17.98 0.41 -2.54
C GLY A 112 -16.84 0.40 -1.50
N VAL A 113 -15.58 0.50 -1.93
CA VAL A 113 -14.45 0.58 -0.99
C VAL A 113 -14.46 1.94 -0.31
N LYS A 114 -14.67 1.95 1.01
CA LYS A 114 -14.79 3.18 1.80
C LYS A 114 -13.42 3.68 2.23
N ALA A 115 -13.13 4.95 1.97
CA ALA A 115 -11.99 5.66 2.50
C ALA A 115 -12.36 7.12 2.78
N LYS A 116 -11.66 7.75 3.72
CA LYS A 116 -11.74 9.20 3.98
C LYS A 116 -10.49 9.93 3.51
N TYR A 117 -9.35 9.25 3.56
CA TYR A 117 -8.05 9.83 3.23
C TYR A 117 -7.41 9.13 2.03
N VAL A 118 -6.54 9.83 1.32
CA VAL A 118 -5.60 9.23 0.37
C VAL A 118 -4.18 9.64 0.74
N LEU A 119 -3.35 8.64 1.03
CA LEU A 119 -1.95 8.79 1.40
C LEU A 119 -1.07 8.53 0.19
N PHE A 120 -0.12 9.42 -0.08
CA PHE A 120 0.79 9.28 -1.21
C PHE A 120 2.11 9.98 -0.96
N ASP A 121 3.13 9.54 -1.67
CA ASP A 121 4.47 10.09 -1.56
C ASP A 121 4.61 11.43 -2.31
N SER A 122 5.84 11.94 -2.43
CA SER A 122 6.11 13.20 -3.12
C SER A 122 6.03 13.13 -4.64
N TRP A 123 6.08 11.95 -5.26
CA TRP A 123 5.97 11.76 -6.71
C TRP A 123 4.54 12.00 -7.21
N PHE A 124 3.53 11.64 -6.42
CA PHE A 124 2.11 11.89 -6.74
C PHE A 124 1.62 13.30 -6.35
N SER A 125 2.40 13.99 -5.52
CA SER A 125 1.99 15.22 -4.85
C SER A 125 2.01 16.45 -5.75
N SER A 126 0.85 17.08 -5.91
CA SER A 126 0.68 18.32 -6.68
C SER A 126 -0.61 19.05 -6.25
N PRO A 127 -0.70 20.39 -6.43
CA PRO A 127 -1.96 21.11 -6.21
C PRO A 127 -3.14 20.50 -6.97
N ARG A 128 -2.88 20.01 -8.20
CA ARG A 128 -3.85 19.26 -9.00
C ARG A 128 -4.40 18.04 -8.27
N MET A 129 -3.52 17.18 -7.75
CA MET A 129 -3.92 15.95 -7.06
C MET A 129 -4.77 16.27 -5.84
N PHE A 130 -4.32 17.18 -4.97
CA PHE A 130 -5.08 17.58 -3.79
C PHE A 130 -6.47 18.15 -4.13
N TRP A 131 -6.55 18.99 -5.17
CA TRP A 131 -7.82 19.53 -5.64
C TRP A 131 -8.79 18.44 -6.11
N ILE A 132 -8.31 17.51 -6.96
CA ILE A 132 -9.12 16.42 -7.50
C ILE A 132 -9.64 15.53 -6.37
N LEU A 133 -8.79 15.14 -5.42
CA LEU A 133 -9.18 14.31 -4.29
C LEU A 133 -10.27 14.99 -3.45
N LYS A 134 -10.09 16.29 -3.16
CA LYS A 134 -11.08 17.09 -2.43
C LYS A 134 -12.43 17.14 -3.15
N LYS A 135 -12.42 17.25 -4.49
CA LYS A 135 -13.65 17.22 -5.31
C LYS A 135 -14.36 15.87 -5.33
N ILE A 136 -13.61 14.78 -5.16
CA ILE A 136 -14.17 13.42 -5.05
C ILE A 136 -14.64 13.12 -3.62
N GLY A 137 -14.44 14.05 -2.67
CA GLY A 137 -14.86 13.90 -1.27
C GLY A 137 -13.83 13.18 -0.38
N LEU A 138 -12.57 13.09 -0.83
CA LEU A 138 -11.47 12.50 -0.08
C LEU A 138 -10.46 13.56 0.36
N ASP A 139 -9.86 13.37 1.52
CA ASP A 139 -8.78 14.20 2.01
C ASP A 139 -7.42 13.68 1.57
N GLY A 140 -6.71 14.43 0.72
CA GLY A 140 -5.34 14.11 0.36
C GLY A 140 -4.39 14.38 1.52
N LEU A 141 -3.44 13.48 1.76
CA LEU A 141 -2.34 13.66 2.70
C LEU A 141 -1.06 13.08 2.07
N GLY A 142 -0.12 13.94 1.72
CA GLY A 142 1.10 13.50 1.09
C GLY A 142 2.31 14.37 1.39
N MET A 143 3.49 13.81 1.19
CA MET A 143 4.72 14.60 1.22
C MET A 143 4.76 15.52 0.00
N ILE A 144 5.21 16.77 0.15
CA ILE A 144 5.39 17.70 -0.98
C ILE A 144 6.88 17.89 -1.29
N LYS A 145 7.22 17.96 -2.57
CA LYS A 145 8.58 18.29 -3.01
C LYS A 145 8.89 19.74 -2.65
N LYS A 146 10.12 19.98 -2.18
CA LYS A 146 10.66 21.34 -1.95
C LYS A 146 11.06 21.96 -3.29
N SER A 147 10.07 22.30 -4.10
CA SER A 147 10.27 22.91 -5.40
C SER A 147 10.20 24.43 -5.30
N SER A 148 11.06 25.13 -6.04
CA SER A 148 10.94 26.57 -6.28
C SER A 148 9.86 26.92 -7.32
N LYS A 149 9.26 25.92 -7.99
CA LYS A 149 8.27 26.14 -9.05
C LYS A 149 6.82 26.17 -8.56
N ILE A 150 6.56 25.77 -7.31
CA ILE A 150 5.22 25.70 -6.74
C ILE A 150 5.14 26.70 -5.59
N TYR A 151 4.14 27.57 -5.66
CA TYR A 151 3.91 28.62 -4.68
C TYR A 151 2.57 28.42 -3.97
N TYR A 152 2.55 28.79 -2.69
CA TYR A 152 1.38 28.81 -1.84
C TYR A 152 1.19 30.21 -1.28
N ILE A 153 -0.06 30.61 -1.07
CA ILE A 153 -0.38 31.91 -0.49
C ILE A 153 -0.47 31.76 1.02
N TYR A 154 0.34 32.55 1.74
CA TYR A 154 0.33 32.63 3.19
C TYR A 154 0.36 34.10 3.60
N ARG A 155 -0.65 34.55 4.36
CA ARG A 155 -0.83 35.96 4.74
C ARG A 155 -0.73 36.91 3.54
N HIS A 156 -1.50 36.62 2.48
CA HIS A 156 -1.57 37.39 1.23
C HIS A 156 -0.28 37.44 0.38
N CYS A 157 0.81 36.80 0.82
CA CYS A 157 2.06 36.73 0.07
C CYS A 157 2.29 35.32 -0.48
N ARG A 158 2.94 35.23 -1.64
CA ARG A 158 3.29 33.96 -2.29
C ARG A 158 4.65 33.46 -1.78
N TYR A 159 4.70 32.20 -1.37
CA TYR A 159 5.92 31.53 -0.91
C TYR A 159 6.10 30.18 -1.57
N SER A 160 7.33 29.84 -1.95
CA SER A 160 7.68 28.44 -2.11
C SER A 160 7.66 27.75 -0.73
N VAL A 161 7.66 26.41 -0.72
CA VAL A 161 7.73 25.65 0.54
C VAL A 161 8.98 25.99 1.35
N LYS A 162 10.10 26.25 0.65
CA LYS A 162 11.37 26.61 1.28
C LYS A 162 11.30 28.00 1.90
N ASP A 163 10.83 28.99 1.14
CA ASP A 163 10.73 30.38 1.63
C ASP A 163 9.74 30.49 2.79
N LEU A 164 8.67 29.69 2.75
CA LEU A 164 7.72 29.61 3.86
C LEU A 164 8.37 29.03 5.11
N TYR A 165 9.19 27.99 4.99
CA TYR A 165 9.96 27.45 6.11
C TYR A 165 10.87 28.52 6.70
N ASP A 166 11.65 29.21 5.87
CA ASP A 166 12.60 30.25 6.33
C ASP A 166 11.87 31.40 7.02
N ARG A 167 10.71 31.81 6.49
CA ARG A 167 9.83 32.82 7.12
C ARG A 167 9.28 32.36 8.48
N LEU A 168 8.88 31.09 8.60
CA LEU A 168 8.41 30.54 9.87
C LEU A 168 9.56 30.39 10.87
N ALA A 169 10.76 30.03 10.41
CA ALA A 169 11.95 29.92 11.24
C ALA A 169 12.46 31.27 11.76
N ALA A 170 12.32 32.34 10.96
CA ALA A 170 12.63 33.71 11.35
C ALA A 170 11.57 34.34 12.28
N SER A 171 10.44 33.66 12.49
CA SER A 171 9.40 34.13 13.41
C SER A 171 9.63 33.64 14.84
N ASN A 172 9.00 34.28 15.83
CA ASN A 172 9.03 33.86 17.24
C ASN A 172 8.29 32.52 17.52
N ILE A 173 7.97 31.73 16.49
CA ILE A 173 7.31 30.43 16.63
C ILE A 173 8.32 29.39 17.10
N ARG A 174 8.07 28.79 18.27
CA ARG A 174 8.91 27.72 18.82
C ARG A 174 8.70 26.40 18.08
N LYS A 175 9.81 25.71 17.78
CA LYS A 175 9.81 24.32 17.32
C LYS A 175 9.14 23.41 18.35
N LYS A 176 8.43 22.38 17.91
CA LYS A 176 7.79 21.39 18.78
C LYS A 176 8.56 20.07 18.76
N LYS A 177 8.22 19.17 19.67
CA LYS A 177 8.90 17.87 19.83
C LYS A 177 8.76 16.98 18.59
N HIS A 178 7.57 16.92 18.00
CA HIS A 178 7.25 15.99 16.90
C HIS A 178 7.24 16.66 15.52
N TYR A 179 7.24 17.99 15.47
CA TYR A 179 7.28 18.77 14.22
C TYR A 179 7.95 20.13 14.46
N LEU A 180 8.48 20.73 13.40
CA LEU A 180 9.16 22.02 13.43
C LEU A 180 8.14 23.16 13.39
N TYR A 181 7.31 23.22 12.34
CA TYR A 181 6.33 24.28 12.12
C TYR A 181 5.07 23.72 11.48
N SER A 182 3.96 24.43 11.61
CA SER A 182 2.74 24.15 10.85
C SER A 182 2.07 25.44 10.43
N SER A 183 1.47 25.45 9.25
CA SER A 183 0.74 26.61 8.73
C SER A 183 -0.38 26.16 7.81
N ILE A 184 -1.47 26.93 7.78
CA ILE A 184 -2.51 26.80 6.76
C ILE A 184 -2.16 27.78 5.63
N VAL A 185 -2.14 27.27 4.41
CA VAL A 185 -1.83 28.01 3.21
C VAL A 185 -2.94 27.81 2.19
N GLU A 186 -3.07 28.73 1.25
CA GLU A 186 -3.93 28.59 0.10
C GLU A 186 -3.12 28.08 -1.10
N ALA A 187 -3.61 27.01 -1.73
CA ALA A 187 -3.11 26.47 -2.98
C ALA A 187 -4.08 26.81 -4.11
N GLN A 188 -3.54 26.96 -5.33
CA GLN A 188 -4.31 27.32 -6.51
C GLN A 188 -4.15 26.26 -7.62
N TYR A 189 -5.26 25.96 -8.30
CA TYR A 189 -5.27 25.07 -9.47
C TYR A 189 -6.43 25.45 -10.42
N HIS A 190 -6.13 25.78 -11.68
CA HIS A 190 -7.08 26.28 -12.70
C HIS A 190 -8.06 27.34 -12.17
N GLY A 191 -7.55 28.42 -11.56
CA GLY A 191 -8.39 29.51 -11.06
C GLY A 191 -9.18 29.19 -9.79
N HIS A 192 -9.09 27.97 -9.27
CA HIS A 192 -9.69 27.61 -7.98
C HIS A 192 -8.68 27.67 -6.86
N SER A 193 -9.12 28.20 -5.72
CA SER A 193 -8.36 28.27 -4.48
C SER A 193 -8.88 27.28 -3.44
N PHE A 194 -7.97 26.67 -2.70
CA PHE A 194 -8.31 25.76 -1.60
C PHE A 194 -7.23 25.75 -0.53
N LEU A 195 -7.65 25.48 0.70
CA LEU A 195 -6.73 25.42 1.84
C LEU A 195 -6.00 24.08 1.90
N LEU A 196 -4.71 24.18 2.22
CA LEU A 196 -3.85 23.08 2.64
C LEU A 196 -3.25 23.39 4.01
N LYS A 197 -3.13 22.38 4.85
CA LYS A 197 -2.30 22.46 6.06
C LYS A 197 -0.95 21.83 5.77
N LEU A 198 0.10 22.63 5.93
CA LEU A 198 1.49 22.20 5.84
C LEU A 198 2.03 21.89 7.23
N VAL A 199 2.76 20.79 7.35
CA VAL A 199 3.46 20.38 8.56
C VAL A 199 4.91 20.07 8.21
N PHE A 200 5.83 20.82 8.79
CA PHE A 200 7.26 20.66 8.62
C PHE A 200 7.78 19.71 9.70
N VAL A 201 8.32 18.56 9.30
CA VAL A 201 8.74 17.49 10.20
C VAL A 201 10.26 17.34 10.13
N SER A 202 10.93 17.17 11.27
CA SER A 202 12.37 16.89 11.29
C SER A 202 12.65 15.53 10.67
N ASN A 203 13.72 15.43 9.88
CA ASN A 203 14.19 14.13 9.39
C ASN A 203 14.96 13.42 10.51
N ARG A 204 14.45 12.27 10.98
CA ARG A 204 15.07 11.50 12.07
C ARG A 204 16.52 11.07 11.78
N GLY A 205 16.89 10.90 10.51
CA GLY A 205 18.24 10.49 10.09
C GLY A 205 19.19 11.65 9.77
N ASN A 206 18.71 12.88 9.68
CA ASN A 206 19.57 14.03 9.38
C ASN A 206 19.04 15.29 10.06
N LYS A 207 19.67 15.69 11.16
CA LYS A 207 19.25 16.81 12.03
C LYS A 207 19.05 18.14 11.28
N ASN A 208 19.69 18.31 10.12
CA ASN A 208 19.60 19.53 9.31
C ASN A 208 18.61 19.45 8.14
N LYS A 209 17.97 18.29 7.92
CA LYS A 209 16.96 18.12 6.87
C LYS A 209 15.57 17.98 7.50
N TYR A 210 14.58 18.55 6.82
CA TYR A 210 13.16 18.41 7.16
C TYR A 210 12.39 17.82 5.99
N LEU A 211 11.22 17.25 6.26
CA LEU A 211 10.22 16.86 5.28
C LEU A 211 8.99 17.75 5.44
N VAL A 212 8.14 17.83 4.42
CA VAL A 212 6.92 18.64 4.47
C VAL A 212 5.75 17.78 4.06
N LEU A 213 4.80 17.63 4.99
CA LEU A 213 3.53 16.98 4.75
C LEU A 213 2.48 18.05 4.43
N ALA A 214 1.60 17.76 3.48
CA ALA A 214 0.48 18.61 3.12
C ALA A 214 -0.82 17.81 3.19
N THR A 215 -1.87 18.42 3.72
CA THR A 215 -3.21 17.83 3.68
C THR A 215 -4.32 18.83 3.41
N THR A 216 -5.39 18.39 2.74
CA THR A 216 -6.63 19.15 2.59
C THR A 216 -7.48 19.20 3.85
N GLN A 217 -7.22 18.30 4.82
CA GLN A 217 -7.93 18.28 6.09
C GLN A 217 -7.25 19.21 7.11
N THR A 218 -7.66 20.47 7.13
CA THR A 218 -7.03 21.51 7.97
C THR A 218 -7.31 21.36 9.47
N LYS A 219 -8.35 20.60 9.84
CA LYS A 219 -8.77 20.41 11.25
C LYS A 219 -7.89 19.43 12.03
N LEU A 220 -7.12 18.57 11.37
CA LEU A 220 -6.24 17.62 12.05
C LEU A 220 -5.08 18.34 12.74
N SER A 221 -4.68 17.88 13.92
CA SER A 221 -3.45 18.34 14.57
C SER A 221 -2.20 17.87 13.78
N PRO A 222 -1.07 18.58 13.89
CA PRO A 222 0.18 18.14 13.27
C PRO A 222 0.59 16.70 13.63
N GLU A 223 0.40 16.30 14.88
CA GLU A 223 0.67 14.95 15.38
C GLU A 223 -0.22 13.90 14.70
N GLU A 224 -1.51 14.18 14.58
CA GLU A 224 -2.47 13.31 13.89
C GLU A 224 -2.12 13.15 12.40
N ILE A 225 -1.66 14.22 11.75
CA ILE A 225 -1.18 14.21 10.37
C ILE A 225 0.03 13.29 10.23
N ILE A 226 1.01 13.41 11.14
CA ILE A 226 2.22 12.58 11.13
C ILE A 226 1.87 11.11 11.35
N GLN A 227 1.01 10.80 12.34
CA GLN A 227 0.59 9.43 12.62
C GLN A 227 -0.18 8.82 11.45
N LEU A 228 -1.10 9.57 10.86
CA LEU A 228 -1.87 9.10 9.71
C LEU A 228 -0.97 8.87 8.49
N TYR A 229 -0.03 9.78 8.21
CA TYR A 229 0.92 9.62 7.12
C TYR A 229 1.88 8.44 7.33
N GLY A 230 2.23 8.12 8.58
CA GLY A 230 3.06 6.97 8.92
C GLY A 230 2.52 5.64 8.37
N ARG A 231 1.20 5.52 8.21
CA ARG A 231 0.55 4.33 7.62
C ARG A 231 0.94 4.07 6.17
N ARG A 232 1.41 5.10 5.44
CA ARG A 232 1.89 4.93 4.07
C ARG A 232 2.95 3.83 3.97
N TRP A 233 3.81 3.66 5.00
CA TRP A 233 4.84 2.62 5.03
C TRP A 233 4.30 1.19 4.82
N GLN A 234 3.03 0.93 5.13
CA GLN A 234 2.42 -0.39 4.92
C GLN A 234 2.48 -0.85 3.46
N ILE A 235 2.42 0.06 2.48
CA ILE A 235 2.53 -0.33 1.06
C ILE A 235 3.95 -0.75 0.69
N GLU A 236 4.98 -0.19 1.33
CA GLU A 236 6.36 -0.60 1.14
C GLU A 236 6.60 -1.99 1.73
N THR A 237 6.01 -2.26 2.90
CA THR A 237 5.98 -3.62 3.47
C THR A 237 5.29 -4.60 2.51
N TYR A 238 4.13 -4.23 1.96
CA TYR A 238 3.45 -5.03 0.92
C TYR A 238 4.36 -5.32 -0.27
N PHE A 239 5.03 -4.31 -0.83
CA PHE A 239 5.94 -4.51 -1.96
C PHE A 239 7.10 -5.44 -1.60
N LYS A 240 7.72 -5.26 -0.43
CA LYS A 240 8.81 -6.12 0.04
C LYS A 240 8.34 -7.57 0.16
N THR A 241 7.25 -7.80 0.88
CA THR A 241 6.67 -9.13 1.11
C THR A 241 6.24 -9.78 -0.20
N SER A 242 5.56 -9.04 -1.08
CA SER A 242 5.05 -9.59 -2.34
C SER A 242 6.16 -9.93 -3.32
N LYS A 243 7.25 -9.16 -3.35
CA LYS A 243 8.43 -9.49 -4.18
C LYS A 243 9.19 -10.69 -3.62
N GLN A 244 9.39 -10.72 -2.30
CA GLN A 244 10.20 -11.73 -1.64
C GLN A 244 9.52 -13.10 -1.59
N TYR A 245 8.25 -13.14 -1.19
CA TYR A 245 7.54 -14.40 -0.93
C TYR A 245 6.55 -14.75 -2.05
N LEU A 246 5.88 -13.76 -2.63
CA LEU A 246 4.84 -14.00 -3.64
C LEU A 246 5.32 -13.81 -5.09
N ALA A 247 6.64 -13.65 -5.25
CA ALA A 247 7.31 -13.57 -6.54
C ALA A 247 6.78 -12.47 -7.49
N LEU A 248 6.20 -11.39 -6.96
CA LEU A 248 5.49 -10.33 -7.71
C LEU A 248 6.24 -9.86 -8.98
N ASP A 249 7.56 -9.74 -8.95
CA ASP A 249 8.40 -9.26 -10.06
C ASP A 249 9.18 -10.37 -10.79
N LYS A 250 8.85 -11.65 -10.57
CA LYS A 250 9.59 -12.81 -11.12
C LYS A 250 8.87 -13.58 -12.22
N SER A 251 7.61 -13.28 -12.50
CA SER A 251 6.85 -13.89 -13.60
C SER A 251 7.66 -13.89 -14.91
N GLN A 252 7.50 -14.87 -15.79
CA GLN A 252 8.12 -14.91 -17.13
C GLN A 252 7.11 -14.66 -18.27
N VAL A 253 5.87 -14.29 -17.91
CA VAL A 253 4.77 -14.11 -18.87
C VAL A 253 5.07 -12.95 -19.83
N GLN A 254 4.89 -13.20 -21.13
CA GLN A 254 5.20 -12.22 -22.18
C GLN A 254 4.03 -11.32 -22.57
N SER A 255 2.79 -11.81 -22.47
CA SER A 255 1.60 -11.02 -22.79
C SER A 255 1.27 -10.03 -21.68
N TYR A 256 0.77 -8.85 -22.05
CA TYR A 256 0.42 -7.83 -21.07
C TYR A 256 -0.78 -8.25 -20.20
N ASP A 257 -1.77 -8.95 -20.81
CA ASP A 257 -2.92 -9.49 -20.09
C ASP A 257 -2.52 -10.57 -19.09
N GLY A 258 -1.57 -11.45 -19.45
CA GLY A 258 -1.08 -12.47 -18.54
C GLY A 258 -0.25 -11.90 -17.40
N GLN A 259 0.54 -10.84 -17.64
CA GLN A 259 1.21 -10.10 -16.55
C GLN A 259 0.21 -9.42 -15.61
N CYS A 260 -0.87 -8.84 -16.16
CA CYS A 260 -1.96 -8.31 -15.37
C CYS A 260 -2.64 -9.40 -14.52
N GLY A 261 -2.92 -10.56 -15.10
CA GLY A 261 -3.47 -11.70 -14.36
C GLY A 261 -2.56 -12.16 -13.24
N TYR A 262 -1.25 -12.25 -13.50
CA TYR A 262 -0.25 -12.60 -12.49
C TYR A 262 -0.27 -11.65 -11.28
N ILE A 263 -0.24 -10.33 -11.52
CA ILE A 263 -0.30 -9.32 -10.44
C ILE A 263 -1.60 -9.44 -9.64
N ALA A 264 -2.73 -9.69 -10.30
CA ALA A 264 -4.01 -9.87 -9.63
C ALA A 264 -4.00 -11.09 -8.71
N VAL A 265 -3.47 -12.23 -9.18
CA VAL A 265 -3.34 -13.44 -8.36
C VAL A 265 -2.42 -13.18 -7.17
N THR A 266 -1.25 -12.58 -7.38
CA THR A 266 -0.33 -12.21 -6.28
C THR A 266 -0.99 -11.30 -5.24
N ALA A 267 -1.77 -10.30 -5.67
CA ALA A 267 -2.50 -9.42 -4.76
C ALA A 267 -3.56 -10.18 -3.95
N ILE A 268 -4.34 -11.06 -4.59
CA ILE A 268 -5.33 -11.91 -3.91
C ILE A 268 -4.66 -12.85 -2.89
N THR A 269 -3.53 -13.47 -3.25
CA THR A 269 -2.77 -14.31 -2.32
C THR A 269 -2.28 -13.51 -1.11
N TYR A 270 -1.79 -12.28 -1.31
CA TYR A 270 -1.43 -11.40 -0.20
C TYR A 270 -2.63 -11.05 0.69
N ASP A 271 -3.78 -10.75 0.09
CA ASP A 271 -5.01 -10.45 0.83
C ASP A 271 -5.45 -11.64 1.70
N LEU A 272 -5.35 -12.88 1.20
CA LEU A 272 -5.65 -14.09 1.95
C LEU A 272 -4.70 -14.28 3.14
N LEU A 273 -3.39 -14.11 2.93
CA LEU A 273 -2.39 -14.21 4.00
C LEU A 273 -2.61 -13.15 5.08
N THR A 274 -2.92 -11.93 4.65
CA THR A 274 -3.18 -10.80 5.54
C THR A 274 -4.50 -10.96 6.31
N TRP A 275 -5.51 -11.55 5.67
CA TRP A 275 -6.74 -11.94 6.34
C TRP A 275 -6.48 -13.00 7.41
N GLN A 276 -5.66 -14.01 7.10
CA GLN A 276 -5.28 -15.06 8.04
C GLN A 276 -4.45 -14.51 9.22
N GLU A 277 -3.47 -13.65 8.96
CA GLU A 277 -2.72 -12.93 10.00
C GLU A 277 -3.66 -12.19 10.95
N ARG A 278 -4.66 -11.50 10.42
CA ARG A 278 -5.68 -10.81 11.23
C ARG A 278 -6.57 -11.74 12.05
N GLN A 279 -6.76 -12.99 11.64
CA GLN A 279 -7.55 -13.97 12.41
C GLN A 279 -6.72 -14.69 13.48
N ASN A 280 -5.40 -14.76 13.30
CA ASN A 280 -4.52 -15.43 14.24
C ASN A 280 -4.33 -14.59 15.50
N THR A 281 -4.31 -15.27 16.64
CA THR A 281 -3.93 -14.72 17.95
C THR A 281 -2.43 -14.82 18.23
N ASP A 282 -1.71 -15.52 17.35
CA ASP A 282 -0.27 -15.75 17.42
C ASP A 282 0.50 -14.66 16.65
N ASP A 283 1.71 -14.33 17.09
CA ASP A 283 2.59 -13.28 16.56
C ASP A 283 3.22 -13.65 15.19
N LYS A 284 2.63 -14.63 14.48
CA LYS A 284 3.11 -15.10 13.17
C LYS A 284 3.04 -13.99 12.13
N THR A 285 4.16 -13.72 11.49
CA THR A 285 4.24 -12.73 10.41
C THR A 285 3.66 -13.30 9.11
N ILE A 286 3.38 -12.43 8.13
CA ILE A 286 2.98 -12.86 6.77
C ILE A 286 4.01 -13.82 6.14
N GLY A 287 5.30 -13.64 6.46
CA GLY A 287 6.36 -14.54 5.98
C GLY A 287 6.25 -15.93 6.58
N ASP A 288 5.96 -16.02 7.88
CA ASP A 288 5.75 -17.29 8.58
C ASP A 288 4.51 -18.01 8.05
N LEU A 289 3.42 -17.27 7.79
CA LEU A 289 2.21 -17.84 7.19
C LEU A 289 2.45 -18.35 5.78
N PHE A 290 3.17 -17.58 4.95
CA PHE A 290 3.54 -18.05 3.63
C PHE A 290 4.38 -19.32 3.68
N TYR A 291 5.38 -19.37 4.57
CA TYR A 291 6.22 -20.56 4.74
C TYR A 291 5.41 -21.76 5.21
N LEU A 292 4.55 -21.60 6.22
CA LEU A 292 3.68 -22.67 6.71
C LEU A 292 2.65 -23.17 5.68
N MET A 293 2.21 -22.31 4.77
CA MET A 293 1.29 -22.70 3.68
C MET A 293 2.02 -23.28 2.47
N ASN A 294 3.34 -23.06 2.35
CA ASN A 294 4.15 -23.44 1.19
C ASN A 294 5.15 -24.58 1.47
N GLU A 295 5.58 -24.77 2.73
CA GLU A 295 5.84 -26.12 3.21
C GLU A 295 4.52 -26.83 2.98
N SER A 296 4.52 -27.70 1.97
CA SER A 296 3.47 -28.66 1.68
C SER A 296 2.78 -28.96 3.01
N LEU A 297 1.47 -28.74 3.11
CA LEU A 297 0.69 -29.56 4.03
C LEU A 297 1.22 -30.96 3.73
N PRO A 298 2.00 -31.62 4.61
CA PRO A 298 2.09 -33.05 4.42
C PRO A 298 0.62 -33.49 4.40
N ASP A 299 0.27 -34.45 3.55
CA ASP A 299 -1.07 -35.06 3.49
C ASP A 299 -1.47 -35.74 4.82
N ILE A 300 -0.92 -35.30 5.94
CA ILE A 300 -1.53 -35.36 7.24
C ILE A 300 -2.76 -34.44 7.15
N ARG A 301 -3.90 -35.03 6.79
CA ARG A 301 -5.19 -34.37 6.95
C ARG A 301 -5.21 -33.84 8.38
N PHE A 302 -5.74 -32.66 8.64
CA PHE A 302 -5.81 -32.09 9.99
C PHE A 302 -6.27 -33.13 11.05
N VAL A 303 -7.17 -34.04 10.64
CA VAL A 303 -7.59 -35.23 11.37
C VAL A 303 -6.43 -36.17 11.74
N ASP A 304 -5.56 -36.52 10.80
CA ASP A 304 -4.41 -37.39 11.03
C ASP A 304 -3.40 -36.74 11.99
N ALA A 305 -3.20 -35.42 11.94
CA ALA A 305 -2.34 -34.69 12.89
C ALA A 305 -2.95 -34.68 14.29
N LEU A 306 -4.27 -34.51 14.38
CA LEU A 306 -5.02 -34.55 15.63
C LEU A 306 -5.06 -35.96 16.22
N VAL A 307 -5.21 -36.98 15.38
CA VAL A 307 -5.13 -38.39 15.78
C VAL A 307 -3.74 -38.69 16.28
N TYR A 308 -2.68 -38.24 15.60
CA TYR A 308 -1.30 -38.45 16.03
C TYR A 308 -1.04 -37.77 17.39
N LEU A 309 -1.46 -36.51 17.55
CA LEU A 309 -1.37 -35.78 18.82
C LEU A 309 -2.16 -36.47 19.95
N ILE A 310 -3.40 -36.90 19.69
CA ILE A 310 -4.22 -37.64 20.65
C ILE A 310 -3.60 -39.00 21.00
N SER A 311 -2.93 -39.65 20.05
CA SER A 311 -2.27 -40.94 20.24
C SER A 311 -1.05 -40.81 21.14
N GLU A 312 -0.19 -39.82 20.87
CA GLU A 312 0.97 -39.47 21.71
C GLU A 312 0.54 -39.06 23.13
N LEU A 313 -0.54 -38.27 23.24
CA LEU A 313 -1.13 -37.90 24.55
C LEU A 313 -1.76 -39.11 25.27
N LYS A 314 -2.24 -40.12 24.55
CA LYS A 314 -2.71 -41.39 25.12
C LYS A 314 -1.57 -42.30 25.56
N GLU A 315 -0.41 -42.26 24.93
CA GLU A 315 0.78 -43.00 25.37
C GLU A 315 1.40 -42.38 26.64
N LEU A 316 1.24 -41.06 26.83
CA LEU A 316 1.58 -40.36 28.07
C LEU A 316 0.71 -40.75 29.30
N LYS A 317 -0.29 -41.64 29.13
CA LYS A 317 -1.21 -42.16 30.18
C LYS A 317 -0.55 -42.80 31.41
N GLN A 318 0.77 -42.92 31.48
CA GLN A 318 1.39 -43.42 32.70
C GLN A 318 1.43 -42.40 33.85
N ASN A 319 1.17 -41.10 33.61
CA ASN A 319 1.16 -40.10 34.69
C ASN A 319 -0.03 -39.12 34.60
N SER A 320 -0.98 -39.30 35.53
CA SER A 320 -2.00 -38.32 35.98
C SER A 320 -3.05 -37.83 34.96
N PHE A 321 -4.21 -38.50 34.94
CA PHE A 321 -5.35 -38.23 34.03
C PHE A 321 -5.94 -36.81 34.12
N GLU A 322 -5.99 -36.17 35.30
CA GLU A 322 -6.72 -34.91 35.49
C GLU A 322 -6.07 -33.70 34.79
N LYS A 323 -4.74 -33.67 34.65
CA LYS A 323 -4.04 -32.59 33.94
C LYS A 323 -4.18 -32.67 32.43
N ILE A 324 -4.43 -33.86 31.89
CA ILE A 324 -4.48 -34.10 30.45
C ILE A 324 -5.77 -33.54 29.87
N ASP A 325 -6.91 -33.74 30.54
CA ASP A 325 -8.19 -33.21 30.09
C ASP A 325 -8.24 -31.67 30.14
N GLU A 326 -7.58 -31.06 31.12
CA GLU A 326 -7.47 -29.61 31.22
C GLU A 326 -6.65 -29.03 30.05
N VAL A 327 -5.51 -29.64 29.72
CA VAL A 327 -4.66 -29.25 28.59
C VAL A 327 -5.34 -29.48 27.24
N ILE A 328 -6.09 -30.58 27.09
CA ILE A 328 -6.86 -30.85 25.86
C ILE A 328 -7.96 -29.81 25.67
N ASN A 329 -8.69 -29.46 26.72
CA ASN A 329 -9.73 -28.44 26.65
C ASN A 329 -9.15 -27.06 26.33
N ASP A 330 -8.02 -26.71 26.94
CA ASP A 330 -7.31 -25.46 26.64
C ASP A 330 -6.81 -25.42 25.19
N PHE A 331 -6.26 -26.53 24.68
CA PHE A 331 -5.86 -26.64 23.27
C PHE A 331 -7.05 -26.47 22.33
N ILE A 332 -8.17 -27.17 22.58
CA ILE A 332 -9.39 -27.04 21.76
C ILE A 332 -9.90 -25.60 21.78
N ASN A 333 -9.87 -24.93 22.94
CA ASN A 333 -10.30 -23.54 23.07
C ASN A 333 -9.42 -22.55 22.29
N GLN A 334 -8.16 -22.90 22.00
CA GLN A 334 -7.25 -22.10 21.18
C GLN A 334 -7.40 -22.32 19.66
N LEU A 335 -8.12 -23.36 19.22
CA LEU A 335 -8.34 -23.62 17.79
C LEU A 335 -9.37 -22.65 17.18
N PRO A 336 -9.35 -22.40 15.86
CA PRO A 336 -10.38 -21.63 15.16
C PRO A 336 -11.80 -22.16 15.41
N ARG A 337 -12.78 -21.26 15.57
CA ARG A 337 -14.15 -21.60 16.00
C ARG A 337 -14.88 -22.63 15.14
N PHE A 338 -14.60 -22.68 13.83
CA PHE A 338 -15.19 -23.69 12.95
C PHE A 338 -14.65 -25.10 13.22
N ILE A 339 -13.39 -25.22 13.64
CA ILE A 339 -12.75 -26.49 14.04
C ILE A 339 -13.26 -26.93 15.41
N GLN A 340 -13.42 -25.99 16.35
CA GLN A 340 -14.01 -26.28 17.66
C GLN A 340 -15.41 -26.92 17.54
N ILE A 341 -16.25 -26.37 16.65
CA ILE A 341 -17.60 -26.90 16.41
C ILE A 341 -17.55 -28.31 15.84
N ALA A 342 -16.62 -28.58 14.91
CA ALA A 342 -16.45 -29.91 14.33
C ALA A 342 -15.94 -30.93 15.36
N LEU A 343 -15.00 -30.56 16.24
CA LEU A 343 -14.45 -31.44 17.26
C LEU A 343 -15.44 -31.76 18.38
N LYS A 344 -16.27 -30.79 18.81
CA LYS A 344 -17.33 -30.98 19.81
C LYS A 344 -18.48 -31.89 19.36
N GLN A 345 -18.53 -32.25 18.09
CA GLN A 345 -19.49 -33.23 17.56
C GLN A 345 -18.93 -34.66 17.54
N ILE A 346 -17.62 -34.82 17.72
CA ILE A 346 -16.88 -36.08 17.58
C ILE A 346 -16.39 -36.61 18.94
N ILE A 347 -16.05 -35.69 19.85
CA ILE A 347 -15.76 -35.94 21.27
C ILE A 347 -17.04 -35.69 22.05
#